data_AF-A0A9W6HWL3-F1
#
_entry.id   AF-A0A9W6HWL3-F1
#
_cell.length_a   1.000
_cell.length_b   1.000
_cell.length_c   1.000
_cell.angle_alpha   90.00
_cell.angle_beta   90.00
_cell.angle_gamma   90.00
#
_symmetry.space_group_name_H-M   'P 1'
#
loop_
_entity.id
_entity.type
_entity.pdbx_description
1 polymer ?
#
loop_
_entity_poly.entity_id
_entity_poly.type
_entity_poly.pdbx_seq_one_letter_code
_entity_poly.pdbx_strand_id
1 'polypeptide(L)'
;MTAPRRAKRVTEPAELAANLARFFNRLEDHAADDPANLVLIDELTETLRQAKLRAIARAASAAKEGGDYSINHIAGILGIRKQSLHELMRKGQTLLEAQRTRLGVVVLRDRRRARLAEAGVPERAIERRAV
;
A
#
# COMPACT_ATOMS: atom_id res chain seq x y z
N MET A 1 -0.11 -31.21 -25.38
CA MET A 1 1.09 -30.61 -24.73
C MET A 1 0.69 -29.27 -24.15
N THR A 2 0.51 -29.20 -22.84
CA THR A 2 0.08 -27.99 -22.12
C THR A 2 1.32 -27.23 -21.69
N ALA A 3 1.48 -25.98 -22.14
CA ALA A 3 2.65 -25.17 -21.79
C ALA A 3 2.76 -24.99 -20.26
N PRO A 4 3.97 -25.04 -19.66
CA PRO A 4 4.12 -24.86 -18.22
C PRO A 4 3.73 -23.45 -17.82
N ARG A 5 2.80 -23.36 -16.86
CA ARG A 5 2.30 -22.12 -16.27
C ARG A 5 3.49 -21.34 -15.70
N ARG A 6 3.84 -20.19 -16.31
CA ARG A 6 4.94 -19.30 -15.92
C ARG A 6 4.86 -19.05 -14.41
N ALA A 7 5.78 -19.65 -13.64
CA ALA A 7 5.79 -19.52 -12.19
C ALA A 7 5.91 -18.04 -11.83
N LYS A 8 5.03 -17.57 -10.94
CA LYS A 8 5.07 -16.21 -10.40
C LYS A 8 6.40 -16.10 -9.63
N ARG A 9 7.37 -15.37 -10.17
CA ARG A 9 8.63 -15.08 -9.47
C ARG A 9 8.29 -14.26 -8.23
N VAL A 10 8.22 -14.92 -7.09
CA VAL A 10 8.19 -14.25 -5.79
C VAL A 10 9.65 -13.97 -5.47
N THR A 11 10.08 -12.71 -5.55
CA THR A 11 11.40 -12.34 -5.06
C THR A 11 11.43 -12.62 -3.57
N GLU A 12 12.39 -13.42 -3.11
CA GLU A 12 12.51 -13.73 -1.70
C GLU A 12 12.84 -12.45 -0.91
N PRO A 13 12.37 -12.30 0.33
CA PRO A 13 12.63 -11.10 1.14
C PRO A 13 14.12 -10.75 1.24
N ALA A 14 14.99 -11.76 1.32
CA ALA A 14 16.44 -11.59 1.35
C ALA A 14 17.00 -11.04 0.02
N GLU A 15 16.53 -11.55 -1.11
CA GLU A 15 16.92 -11.04 -2.43
C GLU A 15 16.45 -9.61 -2.66
N LEU A 16 15.23 -9.28 -2.19
CA LEU A 16 14.72 -7.92 -2.24
C LEU A 16 15.59 -6.97 -1.41
N ALA A 17 15.93 -7.36 -0.18
CA ALA A 17 16.81 -6.57 0.69
C ALA A 17 18.19 -6.34 0.04
N ALA A 18 18.78 -7.39 -0.54
CA ALA A 18 20.06 -7.29 -1.23
C ALA A 18 20.01 -6.36 -2.46
N ASN A 19 18.92 -6.41 -3.23
CA ASN A 19 18.71 -5.52 -4.37
C ASN A 19 18.53 -4.06 -3.94
N LEU A 20 17.78 -3.81 -2.87
CA LEU A 20 17.61 -2.46 -2.32
C LEU A 20 18.94 -1.89 -1.82
N ALA A 21 19.74 -2.69 -1.10
CA ALA A 21 21.07 -2.26 -0.65
C ALA A 21 21.97 -1.87 -1.83
N ARG A 22 22.02 -2.69 -2.89
CA ARG A 22 22.77 -2.36 -4.11
C ARG A 22 22.27 -1.10 -4.80
N PHE A 23 20.96 -0.88 -4.80
CA PHE A 23 20.37 0.33 -5.36
C PHE A 23 20.79 1.58 -4.58
N PHE A 24 20.74 1.54 -3.25
CA PHE A 24 21.15 2.66 -2.41
C PHE A 24 22.63 3.03 -2.60
N ASN A 25 23.53 2.05 -2.66
CA ASN A 25 24.95 2.32 -2.90
C ASN A 25 25.19 3.01 -4.25
N ARG A 26 24.50 2.60 -5.32
CA ARG A 26 24.62 3.27 -6.63
C ARG A 26 24.04 4.68 -6.63
N LEU A 27 22.98 4.91 -5.86
CA LEU A 27 22.38 6.23 -5.74
C LEU A 27 23.35 7.19 -5.02
N GLU A 28 24.08 6.69 -4.02
CA GLU A 28 25.16 7.42 -3.35
C GLU A 28 26.28 7.78 -4.31
N ASP A 29 26.82 6.80 -5.06
CA ASP A 29 27.87 7.04 -6.07
C ASP A 29 27.42 8.11 -7.08
N HIS A 30 26.18 8.01 -7.57
CA HIS A 30 25.65 8.96 -8.56
C HIS A 30 25.45 10.38 -8.02
N ALA A 31 25.09 10.51 -6.74
CA ALA A 31 24.97 11.80 -6.07
C ALA A 31 26.33 12.42 -5.73
N ALA A 32 27.34 11.59 -5.47
CA ALA A 32 28.72 12.04 -5.31
C ALA A 32 29.31 12.56 -6.62
N ASP A 33 29.01 11.90 -7.74
CA ASP A 33 29.47 12.29 -9.08
C ASP A 33 28.76 13.54 -9.62
N ASP A 34 27.45 13.69 -9.33
CA ASP A 34 26.66 14.87 -9.70
C ASP A 34 25.67 15.25 -8.57
N PRO A 35 25.95 16.33 -7.82
CA PRO A 35 25.09 16.80 -6.73
C PRO A 35 23.66 17.17 -7.14
N ALA A 36 23.36 17.39 -8.43
CA ALA A 36 21.98 17.59 -8.89
C ALA A 36 21.10 16.37 -8.61
N ASN A 37 21.69 15.17 -8.50
CA ASN A 37 20.99 13.93 -8.18
C ASN A 37 20.47 13.85 -6.74
N LEU A 38 20.84 14.79 -5.86
CA LEU A 38 20.24 14.89 -4.52
C LEU A 38 18.70 15.07 -4.59
N VAL A 39 18.19 15.69 -5.65
CA VAL A 39 16.74 15.80 -5.90
C VAL A 39 16.08 14.43 -5.98
N LEU A 40 16.75 13.42 -6.54
CA LEU A 40 16.22 12.05 -6.64
C LEU A 40 16.13 11.39 -5.26
N ILE A 41 17.06 11.72 -4.35
CA ILE A 41 17.02 11.25 -2.96
C ILE A 41 15.84 11.87 -2.22
N ASP A 42 15.55 13.15 -2.45
CA ASP A 42 14.38 13.83 -1.87
C ASP A 42 13.07 13.21 -2.38
N GLU A 43 12.97 12.97 -3.69
CA GLU A 43 11.81 12.30 -4.30
C GLU A 43 11.61 10.88 -3.77
N LEU A 44 12.71 10.13 -3.59
CA LEU A 44 12.67 8.80 -3.01
C LEU A 44 12.25 8.84 -1.54
N THR A 45 12.76 9.79 -0.76
CA THR A 45 12.40 10.00 0.64
C THR A 45 10.91 10.27 0.77
N GLU A 46 10.37 11.16 -0.06
CA GLU A 46 8.94 11.45 -0.09
C GLU A 46 8.13 10.21 -0.50
N THR A 47 8.58 9.47 -1.51
CA THR A 47 7.92 8.24 -1.96
C THR A 47 7.89 7.17 -0.86
N LEU A 48 9.00 6.96 -0.15
CA LEU A 48 9.10 6.04 0.98
C LEU A 48 8.21 6.48 2.14
N ARG A 49 8.18 7.77 2.46
CA ARG A 49 7.31 8.33 3.49
C ARG A 49 5.84 8.04 3.17
N GLN A 50 5.41 8.31 1.93
CA GLN A 50 4.05 8.01 1.49
C GLN A 50 3.75 6.50 1.50
N ALA A 51 4.71 5.66 1.08
CA ALA A 51 4.57 4.22 1.12
C ALA A 51 4.35 3.72 2.55
N LYS A 52 5.14 4.21 3.51
CA LYS A 52 4.97 3.93 4.95
C LYS A 52 3.58 4.32 5.44
N LEU A 53 3.10 5.52 5.10
CA LEU A 53 1.76 5.96 5.50
C LEU A 53 0.65 5.06 4.94
N ARG A 54 0.73 4.71 3.65
CA ARG A 54 -0.22 3.76 3.03
C ARG A 54 -0.15 2.37 3.68
N ALA A 55 1.04 1.89 4.01
CA ALA A 55 1.23 0.60 4.70
C ALA A 55 0.62 0.63 6.10
N ILE A 56 0.83 1.71 6.87
CA ILE A 56 0.19 1.92 8.18
C ILE A 56 -1.33 1.87 8.05
N ALA A 57 -1.91 2.58 7.08
CA ALA A 57 -3.36 2.56 6.86
C ALA A 57 -3.88 1.15 6.53
N ARG A 58 -3.17 0.39 5.67
CA ARG A 58 -3.55 -1.00 5.35
C ARG A 58 -3.45 -1.92 6.55
N ALA A 59 -2.36 -1.85 7.31
CA ALA A 59 -2.16 -2.67 8.51
C ALA A 59 -3.23 -2.36 9.58
N ALA A 60 -3.55 -1.08 9.78
CA ALA A 60 -4.58 -0.65 10.71
C ALA A 60 -6.00 -1.08 10.28
N SER A 61 -6.29 -1.09 8.98
CA SER A 61 -7.55 -1.65 8.46
C SER A 61 -7.63 -3.15 8.69
N ALA A 62 -6.57 -3.90 8.38
CA ALA A 62 -6.51 -5.34 8.65
C ALA A 62 -6.68 -5.65 10.15
N ALA A 63 -6.08 -4.84 11.03
CA ALA A 63 -6.25 -4.95 12.48
C ALA A 63 -7.71 -4.81 12.95
N LYS A 64 -8.51 -3.97 12.27
CA LYS A 64 -9.94 -3.79 12.57
C LYS A 64 -10.79 -4.95 12.05
N GLU A 65 -10.33 -5.64 11.02
CA GLU A 65 -11.00 -6.79 10.40
C GLU A 65 -10.63 -8.13 11.07
N GLY A 66 -9.97 -8.09 12.23
CA GLY A 66 -9.58 -9.28 12.99
C GLY A 66 -8.23 -9.89 12.56
N GLY A 67 -7.35 -9.11 11.92
CA GLY A 67 -6.01 -9.56 11.55
C GLY A 67 -5.07 -9.78 12.75
N ASP A 68 -3.92 -10.39 12.48
CA ASP A 68 -2.95 -10.89 13.48
C ASP A 68 -2.38 -9.81 14.43
N TYR A 69 -2.37 -8.56 13.99
CA TYR A 69 -1.85 -7.44 14.78
C TYR A 69 -2.96 -6.49 15.18
N SER A 70 -3.07 -6.19 16.48
CA SER A 70 -3.93 -5.13 16.98
C SER A 70 -3.36 -3.75 16.67
N ILE A 71 -4.20 -2.71 16.72
CA ILE A 71 -3.76 -1.30 16.62
C ILE A 71 -2.67 -0.98 17.66
N ASN A 72 -2.78 -1.54 18.87
CA ASN A 72 -1.78 -1.33 19.92
C ASN A 72 -0.46 -2.04 19.60
N HIS A 73 -0.49 -3.24 19.02
CA HIS A 73 0.74 -3.92 18.56
C HIS A 73 1.44 -3.13 17.46
N ILE A 74 0.69 -2.60 16.50
CA ILE A 74 1.26 -1.77 15.42
C ILE A 74 1.89 -0.49 16.00
N ALA A 75 1.23 0.15 16.96
CA ALA A 75 1.78 1.34 17.63
C ALA A 75 3.08 1.00 18.40
N GLY A 76 3.11 -0.17 19.06
CA GLY A 76 4.29 -0.70 19.74
C GLY A 76 5.46 -0.97 18.81
N ILE A 77 5.24 -1.62 17.65
CA ILE A 77 6.27 -1.87 16.63
C ILE A 77 6.89 -0.55 16.14
N LEU A 78 6.06 0.48 15.98
CA LEU A 78 6.52 1.80 15.53
C LEU A 78 7.10 2.67 16.64
N GLY A 79 7.04 2.25 17.91
CA GLY A 79 7.51 3.03 19.05
C GLY A 79 6.74 4.33 19.27
N ILE A 80 5.47 4.40 18.88
CA ILE A 80 4.64 5.60 18.97
C ILE A 80 3.39 5.39 19.82
N ARG A 81 2.79 6.50 20.26
CA ARG A 81 1.49 6.47 20.93
C ARG A 81 0.39 6.05 19.96
N LYS A 82 -0.63 5.36 20.47
CA LYS A 82 -1.84 4.97 19.72
C LYS A 82 -2.49 6.15 19.00
N GLN A 83 -2.54 7.32 19.65
CA GLN A 83 -3.14 8.53 19.09
C GLN A 83 -2.37 9.02 17.85
N SER A 84 -1.03 9.00 17.90
CA SER A 84 -0.17 9.30 16.76
C SER A 84 -0.34 8.27 15.64
N LEU A 85 -0.52 6.99 15.97
CA LEU A 85 -0.83 5.97 14.96
C LEU A 85 -2.15 6.28 14.22
N HIS A 86 -3.20 6.72 14.94
CA HIS A 86 -4.47 7.11 14.31
C HIS A 86 -4.32 8.30 13.36
N GLU A 87 -3.46 9.27 13.69
CA GLU A 87 -3.14 10.39 12.79
C GLU A 87 -2.42 9.92 11.52
N LEU A 88 -1.42 9.05 11.65
CA LEU A 88 -0.71 8.49 10.50
C LEU A 88 -1.62 7.61 9.64
N MET A 89 -2.52 6.85 10.25
CA MET A 89 -3.56 6.08 9.57
C MET A 89 -4.46 7.00 8.73
N ARG A 90 -4.93 8.14 9.28
CA ARG A 90 -5.73 9.12 8.52
C ARG A 90 -4.96 9.68 7.32
N LYS A 91 -3.71 10.08 7.51
CA LYS A 91 -2.85 10.56 6.41
C LYS A 91 -2.66 9.49 5.33
N GLY A 92 -2.42 8.25 5.72
CA GLY A 92 -2.30 7.12 4.81
C GLY A 92 -3.59 6.81 4.04
N GLN A 93 -4.74 6.95 4.70
CA GLN A 93 -6.05 6.75 4.08
C GLN A 93 -6.32 7.78 2.98
N THR A 94 -6.02 9.06 3.23
CA THR A 94 -6.10 10.12 2.19
C THR A 94 -5.23 9.79 0.98
N LEU A 95 -4.01 9.28 1.19
CA LEU A 95 -3.13 8.88 0.09
C LEU A 95 -3.67 7.68 -0.71
N LEU A 96 -4.31 6.72 -0.04
CA LEU A 96 -4.97 5.58 -0.70
C LEU A 96 -6.19 6.03 -1.51
N GLU A 97 -6.96 6.98 -1.00
CA GLU A 97 -8.09 7.58 -1.71
C GLU A 97 -7.63 8.34 -2.95
N ALA A 98 -6.61 9.19 -2.83
CA ALA A 98 -6.00 9.88 -3.97
C ALA A 98 -5.49 8.88 -5.03
N GLN A 99 -4.82 7.80 -4.59
CA GLN A 99 -4.37 6.73 -5.48
C GLN A 99 -5.54 6.02 -6.18
N ARG A 100 -6.64 5.75 -5.47
CA ARG A 100 -7.85 5.13 -6.02
C ARG A 100 -8.54 6.03 -7.04
N THR A 101 -8.64 7.32 -6.76
CA THR A 101 -9.17 8.33 -7.69
C THR A 101 -8.32 8.39 -8.95
N ARG A 102 -6.99 8.41 -8.81
CA ARG A 102 -6.06 8.39 -9.96
C ARG A 102 -6.15 7.12 -10.80
N LEU A 103 -6.40 5.97 -10.18
CA LEU A 103 -6.50 4.68 -10.86
C LEU A 103 -7.93 4.35 -11.37
N GLY A 104 -8.91 5.24 -11.20
CA GLY A 104 -10.27 5.09 -11.78
C GLY A 104 -11.16 3.99 -11.18
N VAL A 105 -10.67 3.17 -10.24
CA VAL A 105 -11.37 1.97 -9.73
C VAL A 105 -12.59 2.32 -8.86
N VAL A 106 -12.58 3.47 -8.18
CA VAL A 106 -13.72 3.93 -7.37
C VAL A 106 -14.84 4.48 -8.25
N VAL A 107 -14.50 5.22 -9.32
CA VAL A 107 -15.48 5.76 -10.27
C VAL A 107 -16.31 4.65 -10.92
N LEU A 108 -15.71 3.51 -11.28
CA LEU A 108 -16.45 2.41 -11.89
C LEU A 108 -17.35 1.65 -10.91
N ARG A 109 -16.91 1.45 -9.66
CA ARG A 109 -17.69 0.75 -8.65
C ARG A 109 -18.86 1.60 -8.14
N ASP A 110 -18.63 2.89 -7.90
CA ASP A 110 -19.68 3.81 -7.46
C ASP A 110 -20.66 4.13 -8.59
N ARG A 111 -20.18 4.28 -9.83
CA ARG A 111 -21.05 4.44 -11.01
C ARG A 111 -21.87 3.19 -11.31
N ARG A 112 -21.32 2.00 -11.08
CA ARG A 112 -22.07 0.74 -11.15
C ARG A 112 -23.13 0.66 -10.05
N ARG A 113 -22.79 1.05 -8.82
CA ARG A 113 -23.70 1.05 -7.68
C ARG A 113 -24.86 2.03 -7.87
N ALA A 114 -24.58 3.25 -8.33
CA ALA A 114 -25.58 4.24 -8.68
C ALA A 114 -26.52 3.74 -9.80
N ARG A 115 -25.97 3.13 -10.86
CA ARG A 115 -26.76 2.53 -11.96
C ARG A 115 -27.62 1.35 -11.51
N LEU A 116 -27.14 0.51 -10.59
CA LEU A 116 -27.92 -0.60 -10.05
C LEU A 116 -29.06 -0.09 -9.16
N ALA A 117 -28.83 0.96 -8.38
CA ALA A 117 -29.86 1.64 -7.59
C ALA A 117 -30.92 2.32 -8.47
N GLU A 118 -30.51 3.03 -9.53
CA GLU A 118 -31.42 3.63 -10.52
C GLU A 118 -32.26 2.58 -11.25
N ALA A 119 -31.68 1.40 -11.53
CA ALA A 119 -32.39 0.29 -12.18
C ALA A 119 -33.22 -0.57 -11.21
N GLY A 120 -33.28 -0.24 -9.92
CA GLY A 120 -34.00 -1.01 -8.90
C GLY A 120 -33.43 -2.42 -8.66
N VAL A 121 -32.19 -2.68 -9.06
CA VAL A 121 -31.55 -3.99 -8.94
C VAL A 121 -30.81 -4.05 -7.59
N PRO A 122 -31.24 -4.92 -6.65
CA PRO A 122 -30.55 -5.05 -5.37
C PRO A 122 -29.13 -5.60 -5.58
N GLU A 123 -28.15 -4.95 -4.96
CA GLU A 123 -26.75 -5.37 -4.99
C GLU A 123 -26.63 -6.73 -4.27
N ARG A 124 -26.42 -7.82 -5.03
CA ARG A 124 -26.22 -9.14 -4.42
C ARG A 124 -24.93 -9.11 -3.59
N ALA A 125 -25.07 -9.15 -2.27
CA ALA A 125 -23.96 -9.47 -1.39
C ALA A 125 -23.47 -10.86 -1.81
N ILE A 126 -22.18 -10.98 -2.14
CA ILE A 126 -21.55 -12.29 -2.26
C ILE A 126 -21.55 -12.84 -0.84
N GLU A 127 -22.54 -13.68 -0.52
CA GLU A 127 -22.50 -14.52 0.67
C GLU A 127 -21.21 -15.32 0.61
N ARG A 128 -20.30 -15.05 1.54
CA ARG A 128 -19.23 -15.99 1.85
C ARG A 128 -19.93 -17.22 2.40
N ARG A 129 -20.06 -18.24 1.54
CA ARG A 129 -20.42 -19.58 1.96
C ARG A 129 -19.30 -20.06 2.89
N ALA A 130 -19.58 -20.11 4.18
CA ALA A 130 -18.79 -20.88 5.12
C ALA A 130 -19.02 -22.36 4.80
N VAL A 131 -18.01 -23.00 4.21
CA VAL A 131 -17.66 -24.42 4.39
C VAL A 131 -16.15 -24.50 4.32
#